data_AF-A0A135LVA0-F1
#
_entry.id   AF-A0A135LVA0-F1
#
_cell.length_a   1.000
_cell.length_b   1.000
_cell.length_c   1.000
_cell.angle_alpha   90.00
_cell.angle_beta   90.00
_cell.angle_gamma   90.00
#
_symmetry.space_group_name_H-M   'P 1'
#
loop_
_entity.id
_entity.type
_entity.pdbx_description
1 polymer ?
#
loop_
_entity_poly.entity_id
_entity_poly.type
_entity_poly.pdbx_seq_one_letter_code
_entity_poly.pdbx_strand_id
1 'polypeptide(L)'
;MDMCLGRRELEVELSTLAKILLCDQIPLICIETPTQGKKTLSIKPLQASMPYVAISHVWSDGLGNLQRNSLPECQFNRLRDLARSSNLITPEIELIWIDTLCIPPDSADSDNAQRAALQRMREVYEGATAVLVLDYWLTSCHISDLSPSEILMRIFHSNWNRRLWTYQEGAIAKKLIFQFQDSAVDIDDLFQEFLKDRNIFIDLTLRNTLTIKYRSLRHFGRNATGVAEDEALCLATLMGLDMQRVLEYPPKLRMQAFWGMLGDVPSDILLHNGDRMSENGLRWAPKSLLISRSSSNFNHEGRYVPVKSTIGVPFAHITPKGLKFQQSGLVFNVYKTYLGTALWLIDDKRVHHSFHSTFSDQQLLQLKSCYITDEPRKIPAIQPLSAYGTTKLAFISMTVPGPQHGVRKRVGILAAILYESEGVLYGKKIATALDELDENQVPVIEMAKMVLMKN
;
A
#
# COMPACT_ATOMS: atom_id res chain seq x y z
N MET A 1 -4.00 21.04 28.38
CA MET A 1 -3.52 22.21 27.63
C MET A 1 -4.12 23.45 28.26
N ASP A 2 -3.40 24.10 29.18
CA ASP A 2 -3.75 25.45 29.59
C ASP A 2 -3.23 26.45 28.55
N MET A 3 -4.19 27.14 27.93
CA MET A 3 -4.14 28.55 27.53
C MET A 3 -2.84 29.09 26.92
N CYS A 4 -2.66 28.93 25.59
CA CYS A 4 -1.88 29.87 24.78
C CYS A 4 -2.68 31.15 24.44
N LEU A 5 -3.60 31.58 25.31
CA LEU A 5 -4.41 32.78 25.11
C LEU A 5 -3.53 34.03 25.21
N GLY A 6 -3.53 34.87 24.18
CA GLY A 6 -2.84 36.16 24.13
C GLY A 6 -1.34 36.11 23.84
N ARG A 7 -0.79 34.97 23.38
CA ARG A 7 0.64 34.84 23.09
C ARG A 7 1.00 35.29 21.68
N ARG A 8 2.20 35.85 21.56
CA ARG A 8 2.86 36.27 20.31
C ARG A 8 2.90 35.13 19.30
N GLU A 9 2.61 35.44 18.03
CA GLU A 9 2.78 34.52 16.91
C GLU A 9 4.16 34.67 16.28
N LEU A 10 4.71 33.53 15.85
CA LEU A 10 5.92 33.44 15.06
C LEU A 10 5.53 33.04 13.64
N GLU A 11 6.01 33.78 12.65
CA GLU A 11 5.59 33.65 11.25
C GLU A 11 6.78 33.41 10.33
N VAL A 12 6.57 32.63 9.27
CA VAL A 12 7.49 32.49 8.15
C VAL A 12 7.10 33.49 7.06
N GLU A 13 8.08 34.25 6.57
CA GLU A 13 7.85 35.21 5.50
C GLU A 13 7.50 34.49 4.18
N LEU A 14 6.27 34.71 3.70
CA LEU A 14 5.73 34.01 2.52
C LEU A 14 6.54 34.25 1.25
N SER A 15 7.08 35.45 1.04
CA SER A 15 7.91 35.78 -0.13
C SER A 15 9.17 34.91 -0.19
N THR A 16 9.85 34.76 0.95
CA THR A 16 11.05 33.93 1.11
C THR A 16 10.71 32.45 0.97
N LEU A 17 9.59 32.01 1.58
CA LEU A 17 9.10 30.64 1.46
C LEU A 17 8.78 30.26 0.01
N ALA A 18 8.01 31.11 -0.69
CA ALA A 18 7.63 30.90 -2.07
C ALA A 18 8.86 30.85 -2.99
N LYS A 19 9.87 31.70 -2.75
CA LYS A 19 11.13 31.66 -3.52
C LYS A 19 11.86 30.33 -3.38
N ILE A 20 11.92 29.74 -2.18
CA ILE A 20 12.54 28.43 -1.97
C ILE A 20 11.76 27.34 -2.71
N LEU A 21 10.43 27.34 -2.55
CA LEU A 21 9.55 26.32 -3.14
C LEU A 21 9.55 26.36 -4.67
N LEU A 22 9.50 27.56 -5.26
CA LEU A 22 9.52 27.75 -6.72
C LEU A 22 10.88 27.43 -7.37
N CYS A 23 11.94 27.32 -6.57
CA CYS A 23 13.26 26.82 -7.00
C CYS A 23 13.40 25.30 -6.81
N ASP A 24 12.29 24.58 -6.58
CA ASP A 24 12.27 23.16 -6.27
C ASP A 24 13.17 22.79 -5.08
N GLN A 25 13.13 23.57 -4.00
CA GLN A 25 13.87 23.33 -2.75
C GLN A 25 12.92 23.10 -1.55
N ILE A 26 13.35 22.29 -0.57
CA ILE A 26 12.57 22.03 0.66
C ILE A 26 12.94 23.11 1.69
N PRO A 27 11.98 23.90 2.20
CA PRO A 27 12.23 24.88 3.24
C PRO A 27 12.34 24.20 4.61
N LEU A 28 13.38 24.51 5.36
CA LEU A 28 13.59 24.07 6.74
C LEU A 28 13.62 25.27 7.68
N ILE A 29 13.05 25.12 8.86
CA ILE A 29 12.95 26.18 9.87
C ILE A 29 14.08 26.03 10.87
N CYS A 30 14.83 27.11 11.11
CA CYS A 30 15.85 27.14 12.15
C CYS A 30 15.20 27.27 13.53
N ILE A 31 15.57 26.38 14.44
CA ILE A 31 15.01 26.29 15.80
C ILE A 31 15.80 27.15 16.81
N GLU A 32 16.82 27.89 16.36
CA GLU A 32 17.56 28.85 17.19
C GLU A 32 16.60 29.80 17.91
N THR A 33 16.92 30.12 19.16
CA THR A 33 16.12 31.02 19.98
C THR A 33 16.01 32.36 19.26
N PRO A 34 14.79 32.85 18.93
CA PRO A 34 14.64 34.16 18.34
C PRO A 34 15.31 35.18 19.25
N THR A 35 16.19 36.02 18.70
CA THR A 35 16.67 37.21 19.40
C THR A 35 15.46 37.99 19.94
N GLN A 36 15.55 38.50 21.18
CA GLN A 36 14.45 39.21 21.83
C GLN A 36 13.85 40.24 20.86
N GLY A 37 12.57 40.06 20.52
CA GLY A 37 11.81 40.95 19.62
C GLY A 37 11.58 40.48 18.17
N LYS A 38 12.29 39.47 17.65
CA LYS A 38 12.10 39.01 16.25
C LYS A 38 10.90 38.06 16.07
N LYS A 39 9.83 38.50 15.38
CA LYS A 39 8.62 37.69 15.12
C LYS A 39 8.76 36.71 13.96
N THR A 40 9.70 36.96 13.06
CA THR A 40 9.89 36.16 11.86
C THR A 40 10.86 35.01 12.11
N LEU A 41 10.43 33.79 11.81
CA LEU A 41 11.24 32.58 11.84
C LEU A 41 12.21 32.57 10.65
N SER A 42 13.44 32.11 10.91
CA SER A 42 14.43 31.92 9.84
C SER A 42 14.18 30.62 9.12
N ILE A 43 14.14 30.67 7.78
CA ILE A 43 14.04 29.49 6.93
C ILE A 43 15.27 29.36 6.02
N LYS A 44 15.69 28.13 5.74
CA LYS A 44 16.80 27.81 4.85
C LYS A 44 16.39 26.69 3.89
N PRO A 45 16.84 26.69 2.62
CA PRO A 45 16.64 25.56 1.73
C PRO A 45 17.45 24.36 2.22
N LEU A 46 16.89 23.15 2.11
CA LEU A 46 17.57 21.89 2.37
C LEU A 46 18.82 21.77 1.49
N GLN A 47 19.97 21.51 2.11
CA GLN A 47 21.23 21.20 1.44
C GLN A 47 21.65 19.75 1.76
N ALA A 48 22.57 19.21 0.97
CA ALA A 48 23.09 17.87 1.19
C ALA A 48 23.64 17.72 2.62
N SER A 49 23.28 16.61 3.27
CA SER A 49 23.75 16.25 4.63
C SER A 49 23.29 17.15 5.77
N MET A 50 22.27 18.00 5.59
CA MET A 50 21.66 18.74 6.72
C MET A 50 20.73 17.83 7.54
N PRO A 51 21.00 17.57 8.83
CA PRO A 51 20.08 16.82 9.68
C PRO A 51 18.88 17.70 10.06
N TYR A 52 17.68 17.14 10.01
CA TYR A 52 16.46 17.80 10.44
C TYR A 52 15.41 16.80 10.93
N VAL A 53 14.46 17.29 11.71
CA VAL A 53 13.28 16.52 12.15
C VAL A 53 12.06 17.02 11.40
N ALA A 54 11.30 16.10 10.81
CA ALA A 54 9.96 16.43 10.32
C ALA A 54 8.95 16.20 11.45
N ILE A 55 8.15 17.23 11.74
CA ILE A 55 7.04 17.15 12.69
C ILE A 55 5.80 16.72 11.93
N SER A 56 5.25 15.60 12.34
CA SER A 56 4.01 15.03 11.82
C SER A 56 2.94 15.19 12.89
N HIS A 57 1.89 15.97 12.62
CA HIS A 57 0.90 16.33 13.64
C HIS A 57 -0.51 16.29 13.09
N VAL A 58 -1.49 16.09 13.97
CA VAL A 58 -2.91 16.12 13.64
C VAL A 58 -3.40 17.58 13.57
N TRP A 59 -3.80 18.04 12.38
CA TRP A 59 -4.23 19.42 12.15
C TRP A 59 -5.34 19.91 13.09
N SER A 60 -6.33 19.04 13.37
CA SER A 60 -7.45 19.35 14.26
C SER A 60 -7.03 19.54 15.73
N ASP A 61 -5.81 19.18 16.09
CA ASP A 61 -5.30 19.26 17.47
C ASP A 61 -4.68 20.65 17.77
N GLY A 62 -4.83 21.62 16.86
CA GLY A 62 -4.53 23.03 17.12
C GLY A 62 -3.13 23.51 16.72
N LEU A 63 -2.39 22.71 15.95
CA LEU A 63 -1.11 23.10 15.35
C LEU A 63 -1.24 23.49 13.86
N GLY A 64 -2.42 23.42 13.27
CA GLY A 64 -2.70 23.90 11.91
C GLY A 64 -3.06 25.40 11.88
N ASN A 65 -2.78 26.06 10.76
CA ASN A 65 -3.17 27.45 10.52
C ASN A 65 -3.63 27.63 9.07
N LEU A 66 -4.91 27.95 8.87
CA LEU A 66 -5.52 28.10 7.55
C LEU A 66 -5.30 29.49 6.92
N GLN A 67 -4.79 30.44 7.70
CA GLN A 67 -4.73 31.86 7.31
C GLN A 67 -3.31 32.31 7.01
N ARG A 68 -2.32 31.79 7.73
CA ARG A 68 -0.92 32.23 7.64
C ARG A 68 0.04 31.09 7.93
N ASN A 69 1.28 31.21 7.46
CA ASN A 69 2.39 30.37 7.89
C ASN A 69 2.91 30.80 9.26
N SER A 70 2.07 30.71 10.29
CA SER A 70 2.42 31.08 11.66
C SER A 70 2.00 30.04 12.70
N LEU A 71 2.75 30.01 13.80
CA LEU A 71 2.46 29.24 15.01
C LEU A 71 2.54 30.13 16.25
N PRO A 72 1.74 29.88 17.30
CA PRO A 72 1.95 30.51 18.61
C PRO A 72 3.35 30.21 19.14
N GLU A 73 4.04 31.21 19.69
CA GLU A 73 5.42 31.08 20.21
C GLU A 73 5.54 29.97 21.27
N CYS A 74 4.51 29.76 22.08
CA CYS A 74 4.45 28.64 23.04
C CYS A 74 4.54 27.28 22.34
N GLN A 75 3.82 27.08 21.23
CA GLN A 75 3.79 25.83 20.49
C GLN A 75 5.11 25.64 19.77
N PHE A 76 5.64 26.67 19.14
CA PHE A 76 6.96 26.59 18.50
C PHE A 76 8.06 26.21 19.50
N ASN A 77 8.09 26.86 20.67
CA ASN A 77 9.03 26.53 21.74
C ASN A 77 8.84 25.08 22.23
N ARG A 78 7.60 24.61 22.37
CA ARG A 78 7.32 23.20 22.69
C ARG A 78 7.87 22.26 21.62
N LEU A 79 7.66 22.54 20.33
CA LEU A 79 8.18 21.72 19.24
C LEU A 79 9.71 21.68 19.25
N ARG A 80 10.36 22.83 19.49
CA ARG A 80 11.81 22.91 19.69
C ARG A 80 12.27 22.00 20.80
N ASP A 81 11.64 22.12 21.96
CA ASP A 81 12.09 21.43 23.15
C ASP A 81 11.91 19.92 22.97
N LEU A 82 10.79 19.46 22.37
CA LEU A 82 10.58 18.06 22.00
C LEU A 82 11.61 17.53 20.98
N ALA A 83 11.93 18.33 19.96
CA ALA A 83 12.93 17.95 18.96
C ALA A 83 14.35 17.83 19.57
N ARG A 84 14.64 18.60 20.64
CA ARG A 84 15.93 18.57 21.35
C ARG A 84 16.00 17.57 22.50
N SER A 85 14.89 17.33 23.19
CA SER A 85 14.85 16.53 24.43
C SER A 85 14.77 15.02 24.19
N SER A 86 14.41 14.62 22.98
CA SER A 86 14.31 13.20 22.66
C SER A 86 15.72 12.62 22.48
N ASN A 87 16.15 11.75 23.40
CA ASN A 87 17.41 11.00 23.29
C ASN A 87 17.47 10.11 22.03
N LEU A 88 16.34 9.92 21.36
CA LEU A 88 16.21 9.19 20.10
C LEU A 88 16.58 10.05 18.87
N ILE A 89 16.68 11.37 19.08
CA ILE A 89 17.00 12.40 18.10
C ILE A 89 18.41 12.92 18.44
N THR A 90 19.23 13.17 17.41
CA THR A 90 20.61 13.66 17.63
C THR A 90 20.60 15.05 18.27
N PRO A 91 21.45 15.32 19.28
CA PRO A 91 21.47 16.60 20.01
C PRO A 91 21.85 17.81 19.14
N GLU A 92 22.38 17.58 17.94
CA GLU A 92 22.84 18.60 16.98
C GLU A 92 21.72 19.11 16.05
N ILE A 93 20.45 18.74 16.27
CA ILE A 93 19.37 19.18 15.38
C ILE A 93 18.98 20.63 15.64
N GLU A 94 19.21 21.45 14.62
CA GLU A 94 18.87 22.87 14.58
C GLU A 94 17.76 23.20 13.58
N LEU A 95 17.27 22.19 12.86
CA LEU A 95 16.32 22.33 11.76
C LEU A 95 15.10 21.45 11.98
N ILE A 96 13.90 22.03 11.86
CA ILE A 96 12.64 21.29 11.78
C ILE A 96 11.92 21.60 10.49
N TRP A 97 11.07 20.67 10.10
CA TRP A 97 10.05 20.88 9.08
C TRP A 97 8.68 20.64 9.71
N ILE A 98 7.71 21.53 9.46
CA ILE A 98 6.30 21.32 9.79
C ILE A 98 5.44 21.96 8.70
N ASP A 99 4.43 21.25 8.22
CA ASP A 99 3.56 21.67 7.14
C ASP A 99 2.95 23.06 7.36
N THR A 100 2.46 23.37 8.56
CA THR A 100 1.88 24.66 8.93
C THR A 100 2.78 25.85 8.58
N LEU A 101 4.10 25.69 8.73
CA LEU A 101 5.07 26.76 8.49
C LEU A 101 5.76 26.65 7.13
N CYS A 102 5.82 25.46 6.54
CA CYS A 102 6.57 25.17 5.31
C CYS A 102 5.69 25.04 4.05
N ILE A 103 4.36 25.05 4.18
CA ILE A 103 3.42 24.94 3.06
C ILE A 103 2.50 26.16 3.09
N PRO A 104 2.48 27.00 2.04
CA PRO A 104 1.54 28.12 1.96
C PRO A 104 0.08 27.65 2.16
N PRO A 105 -0.70 28.32 3.02
CA PRO A 105 -2.12 28.00 3.16
C PRO A 105 -2.91 28.43 1.92
N ASP A 106 -4.11 27.88 1.74
CA ASP A 106 -5.00 28.20 0.60
C ASP A 106 -5.33 29.70 0.51
N SER A 107 -5.26 30.42 1.63
CA SER A 107 -5.52 31.86 1.73
C SER A 107 -4.34 32.75 1.32
N ALA A 108 -3.17 32.18 1.02
CA ALA A 108 -1.94 32.93 0.78
C ALA A 108 -1.75 33.42 -0.68
N ASP A 109 -2.74 33.23 -1.57
CA ASP A 109 -2.67 33.57 -3.00
C ASP A 109 -1.36 33.08 -3.67
N SER A 110 -0.91 31.86 -3.33
CA SER A 110 0.40 31.30 -3.73
C SER A 110 0.29 29.85 -4.20
N ASP A 111 -0.71 29.55 -5.03
CA ASP A 111 -1.06 28.20 -5.50
C ASP A 111 0.12 27.43 -6.11
N ASN A 112 0.99 28.13 -6.86
CA ASN A 112 2.15 27.49 -7.49
C ASN A 112 3.18 27.04 -6.46
N ALA A 113 3.46 27.86 -5.43
CA ALA A 113 4.37 27.49 -4.37
C ALA A 113 3.78 26.39 -3.48
N GLN A 114 2.48 26.46 -3.19
CA GLN A 114 1.76 25.41 -2.47
C GLN A 114 1.83 24.08 -3.23
N ARG A 115 1.57 24.08 -4.54
CA ARG A 115 1.68 22.88 -5.38
C ARG A 115 3.08 22.29 -5.36
N ALA A 116 4.12 23.12 -5.48
CA ALA A 116 5.52 22.70 -5.41
C ALA A 116 5.85 22.07 -4.05
N ALA A 117 5.35 22.64 -2.95
CA ALA A 117 5.48 22.05 -1.61
C ALA A 117 4.81 20.66 -1.52
N LEU A 118 3.56 20.54 -1.96
CA LEU A 118 2.79 19.29 -1.87
C LEU A 118 3.41 18.16 -2.69
N GLN A 119 4.01 18.45 -3.85
CA GLN A 119 4.68 17.46 -4.69
C GLN A 119 5.93 16.86 -4.02
N ARG A 120 6.50 17.52 -3.02
CA ARG A 120 7.74 17.11 -2.35
C ARG A 120 7.58 16.57 -0.94
N MET A 121 6.34 16.43 -0.48
CA MET A 121 6.02 15.90 0.85
C MET A 121 6.73 14.57 1.14
N ARG A 122 6.76 13.66 0.16
CA ARG A 122 7.48 12.39 0.28
C ARG A 122 8.98 12.59 0.61
N GLU A 123 9.66 13.46 -0.15
CA GLU A 123 11.09 13.71 0.01
C GLU A 123 11.43 14.32 1.38
N VAL A 124 10.50 15.09 1.96
CA VAL A 124 10.64 15.65 3.31
C VAL A 124 10.72 14.53 4.35
N TYR A 125 9.75 13.62 4.39
CA TYR A 125 9.73 12.60 5.43
C TYR A 125 10.79 11.50 5.19
N GLU A 126 11.08 11.18 3.93
CA GLU A 126 12.16 10.24 3.55
C GLU A 126 13.55 10.81 3.86
N GLY A 127 13.74 12.11 3.65
CA GLY A 127 15.00 12.81 3.90
C GLY A 127 15.30 13.03 5.38
N ALA A 128 14.27 13.24 6.20
CA ALA A 128 14.40 13.57 7.63
C ALA A 128 15.24 12.55 8.41
N THR A 129 15.97 13.05 9.42
CA THR A 129 16.70 12.20 10.37
C THR A 129 15.72 11.36 11.20
N ALA A 130 14.61 11.98 11.59
CA ALA A 130 13.49 11.32 12.25
C ALA A 130 12.19 12.07 11.93
N VAL A 131 11.09 11.34 11.96
CA VAL A 131 9.75 11.91 11.96
C VAL A 131 9.19 11.81 13.38
N LEU A 132 8.87 12.96 13.97
CA LEU A 132 8.26 13.06 15.30
C LEU A 132 6.75 13.23 15.15
N VAL A 133 6.00 12.23 15.59
CA VAL A 133 4.54 12.19 15.55
C VAL A 133 3.95 12.79 16.82
N LEU A 134 3.07 13.76 16.64
CA LEU A 134 2.32 14.44 17.69
C LEU A 134 0.82 14.20 17.50
N ASP A 135 0.24 13.47 18.44
CA ASP A 135 -1.20 13.24 18.55
C ASP A 135 -1.65 13.70 19.94
N TYR A 136 -2.72 14.49 20.02
CA TYR A 136 -3.18 15.06 21.30
C TYR A 136 -3.45 13.98 22.35
N TRP A 137 -4.09 12.89 21.96
CA TRP A 137 -4.43 11.82 22.88
C TRP A 137 -3.18 11.06 23.34
N LEU A 138 -2.25 10.74 22.44
CA LEU A 138 -0.99 10.08 22.81
C LEU A 138 -0.15 10.96 23.75
N THR A 139 -0.06 12.27 23.47
CA THR A 139 0.69 13.21 24.34
C THR A 139 0.04 13.43 25.71
N SER A 140 -1.18 12.91 25.94
CA SER A 140 -1.85 12.89 27.24
C SER A 140 -1.71 11.55 27.98
N CYS A 141 -1.12 10.53 27.34
CA CYS A 141 -0.96 9.20 27.92
C CYS A 141 0.43 9.07 28.56
N HIS A 142 0.49 8.67 29.82
CA HIS A 142 1.71 8.21 30.49
C HIS A 142 1.98 6.75 30.12
N ILE A 143 3.22 6.40 29.76
CA ILE A 143 3.54 5.06 29.24
C ILE A 143 4.56 4.26 30.06
N SER A 144 5.23 4.85 31.06
CA SER A 144 6.31 4.18 31.81
C SER A 144 5.95 2.80 32.39
N ASP A 145 4.70 2.58 32.77
CA ASP A 145 4.24 1.31 33.38
C ASP A 145 3.50 0.38 32.40
N LEU A 146 3.44 0.75 31.12
CA LEU A 146 2.64 0.02 30.12
C LEU A 146 3.46 -1.03 29.37
N SER A 147 2.81 -2.13 29.02
CA SER A 147 3.42 -3.14 28.16
C SER A 147 3.60 -2.64 26.72
N PRO A 148 4.59 -3.15 25.96
CA PRO A 148 4.75 -2.80 24.55
C PRO A 148 3.48 -3.02 23.71
N SER A 149 2.73 -4.08 24.03
CA SER A 149 1.46 -4.39 23.35
C SER A 149 0.40 -3.31 23.53
N GLU A 150 0.32 -2.72 24.72
CA GLU A 150 -0.63 -1.65 25.02
C GLU A 150 -0.20 -0.34 24.35
N ILE A 151 1.09 -0.01 24.40
CA ILE A 151 1.63 1.19 23.73
C ILE A 151 1.38 1.10 22.21
N LEU A 152 1.66 -0.05 21.59
CA LEU A 152 1.35 -0.28 20.16
C LEU A 152 -0.14 -0.15 19.87
N MET A 153 -1.01 -0.68 20.74
CA MET A 153 -2.44 -0.56 20.58
C MET A 153 -2.89 0.92 20.62
N ARG A 154 -2.32 1.73 21.53
CA ARG A 154 -2.58 3.17 21.58
C ARG A 154 -2.14 3.86 20.29
N ILE A 155 -0.93 3.58 19.82
CA ILE A 155 -0.43 4.14 18.54
C ILE A 155 -1.37 3.81 17.38
N PHE A 156 -1.76 2.55 17.23
CA PHE A 156 -2.59 2.13 16.09
C PHE A 156 -4.04 2.65 16.14
N HIS A 157 -4.53 3.07 17.31
CA HIS A 157 -5.86 3.64 17.49
C HIS A 157 -5.85 5.17 17.66
N SER A 158 -4.67 5.80 17.63
CA SER A 158 -4.52 7.25 17.65
C SER A 158 -5.24 7.92 16.48
N ASN A 159 -5.60 9.19 16.63
CA ASN A 159 -6.20 9.95 15.54
C ASN A 159 -5.23 10.14 14.38
N TRP A 160 -3.93 10.24 14.69
CA TRP A 160 -2.88 10.26 13.69
C TRP A 160 -2.94 9.06 12.75
N ASN A 161 -3.12 7.84 13.27
CA ASN A 161 -3.17 6.62 12.46
C ASN A 161 -4.49 6.43 11.68
N ARG A 162 -5.47 7.31 11.87
CA ARG A 162 -6.76 7.31 11.14
C ARG A 162 -6.75 8.25 9.93
N ARG A 163 -5.66 8.97 9.69
CA ARG A 163 -5.54 9.95 8.61
C ARG A 163 -4.98 9.33 7.34
N LEU A 164 -5.16 10.05 6.24
CA LEU A 164 -4.69 9.62 4.93
C LEU A 164 -3.17 9.80 4.76
N TRP A 165 -2.63 10.89 5.32
CA TRP A 165 -1.23 11.32 5.14
C TRP A 165 -0.22 10.57 6.03
N THR A 166 -0.72 9.78 6.96
CA THR A 166 0.01 8.90 7.88
C THR A 166 1.05 8.02 7.16
N TYR A 167 0.79 7.63 5.91
CA TYR A 167 1.73 6.80 5.16
C TYR A 167 2.97 7.57 4.71
N GLN A 168 2.81 8.76 4.11
CA GLN A 168 3.95 9.58 3.70
C GLN A 168 4.75 10.02 4.93
N GLU A 169 4.08 10.24 6.05
CA GLU A 169 4.70 10.63 7.30
C GLU A 169 5.41 9.48 8.00
N GLY A 170 4.84 8.27 7.99
CA GLY A 170 5.27 7.16 8.85
C GLY A 170 6.00 6.01 8.16
N ALA A 171 5.61 5.65 6.94
CA ALA A 171 6.09 4.43 6.30
C ALA A 171 7.49 4.58 5.69
N ILE A 172 7.80 5.76 5.17
CA ILE A 172 9.08 6.08 4.53
C ILE A 172 10.09 6.71 5.50
N ALA A 173 9.66 7.02 6.71
CA ALA A 173 10.50 7.62 7.74
C ALA A 173 11.62 6.67 8.16
N LYS A 174 12.87 7.15 8.13
CA LYS A 174 14.04 6.39 8.63
C LYS A 174 13.85 5.97 10.09
N LYS A 175 13.36 6.89 10.92
CA LYS A 175 12.91 6.68 12.31
C LYS A 175 11.54 7.30 12.48
N LEU A 176 10.60 6.56 13.07
CA LEU A 176 9.25 7.04 13.36
C LEU A 176 9.02 7.05 14.86
N ILE A 177 9.00 8.24 15.43
CA ILE A 177 8.99 8.46 16.87
C ILE A 177 7.64 9.03 17.29
N PHE A 178 6.99 8.43 18.28
CA PHE A 178 5.73 8.90 18.85
C PHE A 178 5.97 9.58 20.19
N GLN A 179 5.49 10.82 20.34
CA GLN A 179 5.56 11.54 21.62
C GLN A 179 4.39 11.17 22.52
N PHE A 180 4.70 10.72 23.73
CA PHE A 180 3.75 10.51 24.83
C PHE A 180 3.91 11.61 25.89
N GLN A 181 3.20 11.51 27.01
CA GLN A 181 3.28 12.52 28.07
C GLN A 181 4.67 12.57 28.72
N ASP A 182 5.25 11.41 28.99
CA ASP A 182 6.47 11.19 29.78
C ASP A 182 7.69 10.81 28.94
N SER A 183 7.49 10.24 27.75
CA SER A 183 8.60 9.79 26.90
C SER A 183 8.27 9.82 25.40
N ALA A 184 9.30 9.73 24.57
CA ALA A 184 9.19 9.52 23.13
C ALA A 184 9.64 8.09 22.79
N VAL A 185 8.94 7.42 21.88
CA VAL A 185 9.19 6.01 21.56
C VAL A 185 9.35 5.83 20.05
N ASP A 186 10.45 5.18 19.64
CA ASP A 186 10.59 4.67 18.27
C ASP A 186 9.72 3.41 18.10
N ILE A 187 8.83 3.41 17.12
CA ILE A 187 7.91 2.30 16.89
C ILE A 187 8.61 1.00 16.51
N ASP A 188 9.77 1.07 15.83
CA ASP A 188 10.49 -0.13 15.40
C ASP A 188 11.14 -0.80 16.61
N ASP A 189 11.77 -0.02 17.48
CA ASP A 189 12.36 -0.51 18.73
C ASP A 189 11.27 -1.12 19.64
N LEU A 190 10.15 -0.41 19.81
CA LEU A 190 8.98 -0.89 20.54
C LEU A 190 8.43 -2.20 19.97
N PHE A 191 8.38 -2.34 18.65
CA PHE A 191 7.92 -3.56 18.00
C PHE A 191 8.90 -4.72 18.19
N GLN A 192 10.21 -4.46 18.19
CA GLN A 192 11.21 -5.49 18.52
C GLN A 192 11.08 -5.97 19.97
N GLU A 193 10.78 -5.07 20.91
CA GLU A 193 10.49 -5.45 22.30
C GLU A 193 9.21 -6.28 22.39
N PHE A 194 8.16 -5.89 21.69
CA PHE A 194 6.91 -6.65 21.59
C PHE A 194 7.10 -8.07 21.05
N LEU A 195 7.99 -8.26 20.06
CA LEU A 195 8.30 -9.59 19.52
C LEU A 195 9.03 -10.51 20.52
N LYS A 196 9.71 -9.94 21.53
CA LYS A 196 10.41 -10.70 22.58
C LYS A 196 9.47 -11.16 23.70
N ASP A 197 8.33 -10.49 23.87
CA ASP A 197 7.31 -10.89 24.85
C ASP A 197 6.82 -12.32 24.55
N ARG A 198 6.80 -13.19 25.57
CA ARG A 198 6.35 -14.59 25.46
C ARG A 198 5.02 -14.85 26.16
N ASN A 199 4.18 -13.83 26.30
CA ASN A 199 2.85 -13.97 26.88
C ASN A 199 1.89 -14.72 25.93
N ILE A 200 1.49 -15.94 26.33
CA ILE A 200 0.60 -16.81 25.56
C ILE A 200 -0.76 -16.18 25.26
N PHE A 201 -1.28 -15.31 26.14
CA PHE A 201 -2.55 -14.62 25.90
C PHE A 201 -2.42 -13.62 24.75
N ILE A 202 -1.31 -12.89 24.69
CA ILE A 202 -1.01 -11.96 23.59
C ILE A 202 -0.86 -12.73 22.27
N ASP A 203 -0.19 -13.89 22.30
CA ASP A 203 0.00 -14.74 21.12
C ASP A 203 -1.33 -15.19 20.50
N LEU A 204 -2.28 -15.58 21.34
CA LEU A 204 -3.59 -16.08 20.92
C LEU A 204 -4.58 -14.98 20.54
N THR A 205 -4.34 -13.72 20.90
CA THR A 205 -5.31 -12.63 20.73
C THR A 205 -4.77 -11.47 19.89
N LEU A 206 -3.72 -10.79 20.37
CA LEU A 206 -3.29 -9.50 19.85
C LEU A 206 -2.11 -9.59 18.89
N ARG A 207 -1.24 -10.61 18.99
CA ARG A 207 0.04 -10.64 18.27
C ARG A 207 -0.11 -10.56 16.77
N ASN A 208 -1.02 -11.35 16.21
CA ASN A 208 -1.27 -11.31 14.78
C ASN A 208 -1.80 -9.92 14.36
N THR A 209 -2.76 -9.37 15.10
CA THR A 209 -3.37 -8.08 14.82
C THR A 209 -2.36 -6.94 14.87
N LEU A 210 -1.56 -6.84 15.94
CA LEU A 210 -0.55 -5.80 16.10
C LEU A 210 0.59 -5.94 15.09
N THR A 211 1.01 -7.18 14.79
CA THR A 211 2.01 -7.44 13.74
C THR A 211 1.51 -7.00 12.37
N ILE A 212 0.24 -7.26 12.05
CA ILE A 212 -0.37 -6.83 10.80
C ILE A 212 -0.42 -5.30 10.75
N LYS A 213 -0.86 -4.62 11.82
CA LYS A 213 -0.93 -3.15 11.87
C LYS A 213 0.45 -2.50 11.75
N TYR A 214 1.46 -3.03 12.44
CA TYR A 214 2.85 -2.58 12.32
C TYR A 214 3.35 -2.71 10.89
N ARG A 215 3.16 -3.89 10.27
CA ARG A 215 3.56 -4.10 8.88
C ARG A 215 2.80 -3.15 7.96
N SER A 216 1.50 -2.98 8.13
CA SER A 216 0.73 -2.02 7.32
C SER A 216 1.25 -0.59 7.42
N LEU A 217 1.80 -0.18 8.56
CA LEU A 217 2.38 1.15 8.76
C LEU A 217 3.82 1.26 8.25
N ARG A 218 4.69 0.29 8.53
CA ARG A 218 6.16 0.37 8.28
C ARG A 218 6.64 -0.39 7.03
N HIS A 219 5.86 -1.34 6.53
CA HIS A 219 6.25 -2.27 5.46
C HIS A 219 5.08 -2.50 4.49
N PHE A 220 5.04 -1.75 3.38
CA PHE A 220 4.01 -1.94 2.37
C PHE A 220 3.92 -3.41 1.92
N GLY A 221 2.73 -3.97 2.10
CA GLY A 221 2.44 -5.35 1.77
C GLY A 221 1.44 -5.98 2.74
N ARG A 222 0.17 -5.55 2.65
CA ARG A 222 -1.02 -6.44 2.56
C ARG A 222 -2.29 -6.06 3.33
N ASN A 223 -2.37 -5.05 4.21
CA ASN A 223 -3.65 -4.71 4.88
C ASN A 223 -3.75 -3.26 5.43
N ALA A 224 -3.62 -2.22 4.60
CA ALA A 224 -3.85 -0.84 5.09
C ALA A 224 -5.35 -0.47 4.99
N THR A 225 -6.04 -0.41 6.12
CA THR A 225 -7.47 -0.08 6.20
C THR A 225 -7.70 1.44 6.18
N GLY A 226 -7.16 2.14 5.18
CA GLY A 226 -7.48 3.53 4.89
C GLY A 226 -8.72 3.60 3.99
N VAL A 227 -9.53 4.64 4.14
CA VAL A 227 -10.78 4.88 3.39
C VAL A 227 -10.59 4.56 1.90
N ALA A 228 -11.37 3.62 1.36
CA ALA A 228 -11.22 3.10 -0.01
C ALA A 228 -11.27 4.19 -1.11
N GLU A 229 -11.81 5.37 -0.78
CA GLU A 229 -11.91 6.53 -1.67
C GLU A 229 -10.58 7.23 -1.92
N ASP A 230 -9.59 7.05 -1.03
CA ASP A 230 -8.32 7.78 -1.07
C ASP A 230 -7.09 6.86 -1.27
N GLU A 231 -7.31 5.55 -1.43
CA GLU A 231 -6.25 4.57 -1.70
C GLU A 231 -5.41 4.95 -2.93
N ALA A 232 -6.07 5.44 -3.99
CA ALA A 232 -5.42 5.87 -5.23
C ALA A 232 -4.40 7.01 -5.02
N LEU A 233 -4.65 7.92 -4.09
CA LEU A 233 -3.76 9.05 -3.78
C LEU A 233 -2.49 8.57 -3.09
N CYS A 234 -2.65 7.65 -2.13
CA CYS A 234 -1.53 7.01 -1.44
C CYS A 234 -0.66 6.22 -2.42
N LEU A 235 -1.29 5.38 -3.26
CA LEU A 235 -0.60 4.60 -4.29
C LEU A 235 0.11 5.49 -5.32
N ALA A 236 -0.50 6.61 -5.73
CA ALA A 236 0.12 7.56 -6.65
C ALA A 236 1.41 8.13 -6.06
N THR A 237 1.37 8.62 -4.82
CA THR A 237 2.57 9.15 -4.15
C THR A 237 3.66 8.08 -4.01
N LEU A 238 3.25 6.86 -3.65
CA LEU A 238 4.12 5.70 -3.49
C LEU A 238 4.90 5.35 -4.76
N MET A 239 4.22 5.43 -5.90
CA MET A 239 4.79 5.13 -7.21
C MET A 239 5.47 6.35 -7.84
N GLY A 240 5.58 7.47 -7.11
CA GLY A 240 6.16 8.72 -7.63
C GLY A 240 5.32 9.35 -8.74
N LEU A 241 4.02 9.05 -8.78
CA LEU A 241 3.07 9.61 -9.72
C LEU A 241 2.52 10.94 -9.21
N ASP A 242 2.11 11.80 -10.14
CA ASP A 242 1.54 13.10 -9.83
C ASP A 242 0.16 12.97 -9.15
N MET A 243 0.16 13.06 -7.83
CA MET A 243 -1.04 13.00 -6.99
C MET A 243 -2.08 14.05 -7.37
N GLN A 244 -1.67 15.24 -7.85
CA GLN A 244 -2.61 16.31 -8.21
C GLN A 244 -3.51 15.88 -9.37
N ARG A 245 -2.95 15.17 -10.37
CA ARG A 245 -3.74 14.58 -11.46
C ARG A 245 -4.78 13.59 -10.98
N VAL A 246 -4.55 12.91 -9.85
CA VAL A 246 -5.54 12.01 -9.26
C VAL A 246 -6.59 12.81 -8.47
N LEU A 247 -6.20 13.90 -7.79
CA LEU A 247 -7.10 14.79 -7.05
C LEU A 247 -8.11 15.52 -7.96
N GLU A 248 -7.74 15.80 -9.21
CA GLU A 248 -8.62 16.38 -10.23
C GLU A 248 -9.87 15.51 -10.50
N TYR A 249 -9.82 14.22 -10.17
CA TYR A 249 -10.95 13.30 -10.33
C TYR A 249 -11.81 13.18 -9.06
N PRO A 250 -13.15 13.07 -9.21
CA PRO A 250 -14.04 12.71 -8.11
C PRO A 250 -13.60 11.41 -7.41
N PRO A 251 -13.81 11.25 -6.10
CA PRO A 251 -13.30 10.11 -5.32
C PRO A 251 -13.53 8.72 -5.96
N LYS A 252 -14.71 8.49 -6.54
CA LYS A 252 -15.08 7.23 -7.20
C LYS A 252 -14.26 6.91 -8.46
N LEU A 253 -13.65 7.91 -9.08
CA LEU A 253 -12.87 7.79 -10.32
C LEU A 253 -11.35 7.81 -10.09
N ARG A 254 -10.90 8.08 -8.87
CA ARG A 254 -9.48 8.22 -8.56
C ARG A 254 -8.69 6.93 -8.82
N MET A 255 -9.23 5.78 -8.45
CA MET A 255 -8.57 4.49 -8.69
C MET A 255 -8.46 4.18 -10.19
N GLN A 256 -9.46 4.57 -10.99
CA GLN A 256 -9.39 4.48 -12.45
C GLN A 256 -8.28 5.40 -13.00
N ALA A 257 -8.22 6.65 -12.53
CA ALA A 257 -7.18 7.59 -12.94
C ALA A 257 -5.78 7.06 -12.58
N PHE A 258 -5.60 6.54 -11.36
CA PHE A 258 -4.36 5.91 -10.91
C PHE A 258 -3.91 4.77 -11.85
N TRP A 259 -4.80 3.82 -12.18
CA TRP A 259 -4.45 2.74 -13.12
C TRP A 259 -4.12 3.25 -14.52
N GLY A 260 -4.76 4.34 -14.96
CA GLY A 260 -4.49 4.99 -16.24
C GLY A 260 -3.17 5.76 -16.30
N MET A 261 -2.59 6.11 -15.15
CA MET A 261 -1.27 6.75 -15.07
C MET A 261 -0.12 5.76 -15.19
N LEU A 262 -0.40 4.46 -15.03
CA LEU A 262 0.60 3.40 -15.14
C LEU A 262 0.73 2.91 -16.59
N GLY A 263 1.97 2.67 -17.03
CA GLY A 263 2.24 2.00 -18.31
C GLY A 263 2.32 0.48 -18.15
N ASP A 264 3.09 0.03 -17.18
CA ASP A 264 3.37 -1.37 -16.90
C ASP A 264 3.09 -1.72 -15.44
N VAL A 265 2.64 -2.95 -15.19
CA VAL A 265 2.39 -3.50 -13.85
C VAL A 265 2.99 -4.91 -13.73
N PRO A 266 3.37 -5.36 -12.54
CA PRO A 266 3.76 -6.75 -12.32
C PRO A 266 2.67 -7.72 -12.76
N SER A 267 3.01 -8.78 -13.52
CA SER A 267 2.01 -9.72 -14.07
C SER A 267 1.26 -10.53 -13.00
N ASP A 268 1.87 -10.69 -11.82
CA ASP A 268 1.28 -11.38 -10.68
C ASP A 268 0.07 -10.64 -10.08
N ILE A 269 -0.19 -9.38 -10.46
CA ILE A 269 -1.45 -8.68 -10.17
C ILE A 269 -2.68 -9.46 -10.65
N LEU A 270 -2.50 -10.31 -11.67
CA LEU A 270 -3.56 -11.17 -12.16
C LEU A 270 -3.98 -12.23 -11.13
N LEU A 271 -3.10 -12.60 -10.20
CA LEU A 271 -3.40 -13.53 -9.10
C LEU A 271 -4.23 -12.89 -7.99
N HIS A 272 -4.44 -11.57 -8.01
CA HIS A 272 -5.25 -10.86 -7.03
C HIS A 272 -6.69 -11.43 -6.96
N ASN A 273 -7.08 -11.87 -5.77
CA ASN A 273 -8.39 -12.38 -5.40
C ASN A 273 -9.18 -11.30 -4.65
N GLY A 274 -9.85 -10.43 -5.39
CA GLY A 274 -10.72 -9.37 -4.87
C GLY A 274 -11.52 -8.72 -6.00
N ASP A 275 -12.39 -7.77 -5.64
CA ASP A 275 -13.21 -7.07 -6.61
C ASP A 275 -12.35 -6.28 -7.60
N ARG A 276 -12.77 -6.30 -8.87
CA ARG A 276 -12.09 -5.62 -9.98
C ARG A 276 -12.94 -4.48 -10.50
N MET A 277 -12.27 -3.51 -11.11
CA MET A 277 -12.90 -2.36 -11.76
C MET A 277 -13.94 -2.83 -12.79
N SER A 278 -15.04 -2.09 -12.94
CA SER A 278 -16.12 -2.37 -13.91
C SER A 278 -15.81 -1.82 -15.31
N GLU A 279 -14.86 -0.91 -15.38
CA GLU A 279 -14.62 -0.03 -16.51
C GLU A 279 -13.91 -0.77 -17.65
N ASN A 280 -14.27 -0.42 -18.88
CA ASN A 280 -13.70 -1.06 -20.07
C ASN A 280 -12.20 -0.81 -20.16
N GLY A 281 -11.41 -1.87 -20.35
CA GLY A 281 -9.94 -1.81 -20.38
C GLY A 281 -9.27 -1.97 -19.01
N LEU A 282 -10.02 -1.80 -17.91
CA LEU A 282 -9.52 -1.93 -16.54
C LEU A 282 -10.12 -3.10 -15.75
N ARG A 283 -10.93 -3.97 -16.38
CA ARG A 283 -11.53 -5.13 -15.68
C ARG A 283 -10.53 -6.15 -15.13
N TRP A 284 -9.25 -6.02 -15.47
CA TRP A 284 -8.15 -6.76 -14.85
C TRP A 284 -7.65 -6.09 -13.56
N ALA A 285 -7.88 -4.80 -13.37
CA ALA A 285 -7.35 -4.01 -12.27
C ALA A 285 -8.21 -4.17 -11.00
N PRO A 286 -7.60 -4.37 -9.82
CA PRO A 286 -8.30 -4.38 -8.54
C PRO A 286 -8.98 -3.03 -8.22
N LYS A 287 -10.17 -3.06 -7.60
CA LYS A 287 -10.80 -1.87 -7.01
C LYS A 287 -10.05 -1.35 -5.79
N SER A 288 -9.41 -2.29 -5.08
CA SER A 288 -8.56 -2.03 -3.92
C SER A 288 -7.46 -3.09 -3.90
N LEU A 289 -6.22 -2.66 -3.68
CA LEU A 289 -5.05 -3.47 -3.34
C LEU A 289 -4.93 -3.66 -1.83
N LEU A 290 -5.63 -2.84 -1.03
CA LEU A 290 -5.54 -2.83 0.42
C LEU A 290 -6.61 -3.66 1.15
N ILE A 291 -7.80 -3.83 0.54
CA ILE A 291 -8.95 -4.54 1.11
C ILE A 291 -9.25 -5.80 0.28
N SER A 292 -8.38 -6.82 0.36
CA SER A 292 -8.50 -8.01 -0.49
C SER A 292 -8.50 -9.30 0.31
N ARG A 293 -9.43 -10.22 0.01
CA ARG A 293 -9.45 -11.60 0.54
C ARG A 293 -8.26 -12.44 0.04
N SER A 294 -7.47 -11.95 -0.91
CA SER A 294 -6.16 -12.52 -1.27
C SER A 294 -5.21 -12.64 -0.07
N SER A 295 -5.43 -11.84 0.98
CA SER A 295 -4.68 -11.89 2.23
C SER A 295 -4.93 -13.17 3.04
N SER A 296 -5.95 -13.97 2.69
CA SER A 296 -6.34 -15.20 3.38
C SER A 296 -6.18 -16.44 2.49
N ASN A 297 -5.02 -16.61 1.83
CA ASN A 297 -4.62 -17.94 1.36
C ASN A 297 -4.21 -18.79 2.58
N PHE A 298 -5.20 -19.25 3.34
CA PHE A 298 -5.04 -20.36 4.27
C PHE A 298 -4.88 -21.63 3.44
N ASN A 299 -3.72 -22.28 3.51
CA ASN A 299 -3.66 -23.71 3.21
C ASN A 299 -4.52 -24.47 4.25
N HIS A 300 -5.00 -25.66 3.90
CA HIS A 300 -5.78 -26.57 4.78
C HIS A 300 -5.09 -26.90 6.13
N GLU A 301 -3.85 -26.48 6.36
CA GLU A 301 -3.07 -26.69 7.58
C GLU A 301 -2.73 -25.40 8.36
N GLY A 302 -3.32 -24.24 8.01
CA GLY A 302 -3.11 -23.00 8.77
C GLY A 302 -1.68 -22.43 8.71
N ARG A 303 -0.82 -22.92 7.82
CA ARG A 303 0.54 -22.40 7.60
C ARG A 303 0.59 -21.41 6.44
N TYR A 304 1.20 -20.25 6.71
CA TYR A 304 1.54 -19.21 5.74
C TYR A 304 2.56 -19.75 4.72
N VAL A 305 2.19 -19.78 3.43
CA VAL A 305 3.15 -19.99 2.34
C VAL A 305 3.50 -18.62 1.75
N PRO A 306 4.71 -18.09 2.01
CA PRO A 306 5.15 -16.91 1.31
C PRO A 306 5.26 -17.23 -0.19
N VAL A 307 4.61 -16.44 -1.04
CA VAL A 307 5.10 -16.26 -2.41
C VAL A 307 6.43 -15.53 -2.26
N LYS A 308 7.50 -16.29 -2.08
CA LYS A 308 8.86 -15.79 -2.11
C LYS A 308 9.13 -15.29 -3.54
N SER A 309 9.74 -14.10 -3.63
CA SER A 309 10.39 -13.51 -4.80
C SER A 309 9.58 -12.49 -5.62
N THR A 310 9.75 -11.21 -5.28
CA THR A 310 9.62 -10.06 -6.19
C THR A 310 10.78 -9.96 -7.19
N ILE A 311 11.77 -10.86 -7.14
CA ILE A 311 12.88 -10.92 -8.09
C ILE A 311 12.44 -11.81 -9.26
N GLY A 312 12.24 -11.20 -10.44
CA GLY A 312 11.97 -11.92 -11.69
C GLY A 312 10.50 -12.07 -12.09
N VAL A 313 9.55 -11.34 -11.49
CA VAL A 313 8.16 -11.30 -11.99
C VAL A 313 8.14 -10.45 -13.28
N PRO A 314 7.68 -10.99 -14.42
CA PRO A 314 7.61 -10.24 -15.66
C PRO A 314 6.55 -9.13 -15.57
N PHE A 315 6.79 -8.05 -16.31
CA PHE A 315 5.83 -6.95 -16.41
C PHE A 315 4.76 -7.25 -17.46
N ALA A 316 3.58 -6.72 -17.19
CA ALA A 316 2.42 -6.73 -18.05
C ALA A 316 2.07 -5.30 -18.45
N HIS A 317 1.87 -5.08 -19.75
CA HIS A 317 1.62 -3.78 -20.33
C HIS A 317 0.12 -3.47 -20.37
N ILE A 318 -0.26 -2.28 -19.94
CA ILE A 318 -1.64 -1.82 -19.93
C ILE A 318 -2.04 -1.37 -21.34
N THR A 319 -3.16 -1.86 -21.84
CA THR A 319 -3.69 -1.52 -23.18
C THR A 319 -5.17 -1.11 -23.12
N PRO A 320 -5.70 -0.41 -24.14
CA PRO A 320 -7.13 -0.11 -24.20
C PRO A 320 -8.05 -1.35 -24.22
N LYS A 321 -7.51 -2.52 -24.59
CA LYS A 321 -8.25 -3.79 -24.62
C LYS A 321 -8.18 -4.56 -23.29
N GLY A 322 -7.25 -4.22 -22.39
CA GLY A 322 -6.98 -4.93 -21.14
C GLY A 322 -5.48 -5.06 -20.89
N LEU A 323 -5.03 -6.16 -20.30
CA LEU A 323 -3.64 -6.34 -19.90
C LEU A 323 -2.90 -7.31 -20.85
N LYS A 324 -1.77 -6.88 -21.41
CA LYS A 324 -0.92 -7.66 -22.33
C LYS A 324 0.32 -8.17 -21.62
N PHE A 325 0.59 -9.47 -21.69
CA PHE A 325 1.76 -10.08 -21.07
C PHE A 325 2.20 -11.33 -21.83
N GLN A 326 3.42 -11.80 -21.55
CA GLN A 326 3.96 -13.02 -22.11
C GLN A 326 4.45 -13.91 -20.98
N GLN A 327 3.97 -15.15 -20.95
CA GLN A 327 4.33 -16.09 -19.91
C GLN A 327 4.15 -17.54 -20.36
N SER A 328 4.87 -18.45 -19.72
CA SER A 328 4.76 -19.89 -19.95
C SER A 328 3.40 -20.43 -19.49
N GLY A 329 2.76 -21.25 -20.32
CA GLY A 329 1.46 -21.84 -20.01
C GLY A 329 1.14 -23.09 -20.82
N LEU A 330 -0.03 -23.65 -20.55
CA LEU A 330 -0.62 -24.79 -21.28
C LEU A 330 -1.90 -24.31 -21.96
N VAL A 331 -2.11 -24.73 -23.21
CA VAL A 331 -3.36 -24.51 -23.93
C VAL A 331 -4.03 -25.86 -24.15
N PHE A 332 -5.32 -25.97 -23.82
CA PHE A 332 -6.05 -27.23 -23.89
C PHE A 332 -7.53 -27.01 -24.22
N ASN A 333 -8.19 -28.07 -24.71
CA ASN A 333 -9.60 -28.04 -25.07
C ASN A 333 -10.46 -28.74 -24.02
N VAL A 334 -11.58 -28.10 -23.65
CA VAL A 334 -12.57 -28.59 -22.69
C VAL A 334 -13.94 -28.53 -23.36
N TYR A 335 -14.44 -29.69 -23.82
CA TYR A 335 -15.67 -29.76 -24.62
C TYR A 335 -16.93 -29.80 -23.75
N LYS A 336 -17.26 -30.98 -23.19
CA LYS A 336 -18.48 -31.22 -22.40
C LYS A 336 -18.24 -31.18 -20.88
N THR A 337 -17.04 -30.81 -20.45
CA THR A 337 -16.64 -30.84 -19.05
C THR A 337 -17.00 -29.53 -18.34
N TYR A 338 -17.38 -29.64 -17.07
CA TYR A 338 -17.58 -28.52 -16.17
C TYR A 338 -16.31 -28.31 -15.33
N LEU A 339 -15.84 -27.08 -15.22
CA LEU A 339 -14.74 -26.66 -14.36
C LEU A 339 -15.25 -26.46 -12.94
N GLY A 340 -15.03 -27.44 -12.08
CA GLY A 340 -15.24 -27.29 -10.63
C GLY A 340 -14.05 -26.65 -9.93
N THR A 341 -13.91 -26.89 -8.64
CA THR A 341 -12.75 -26.47 -7.84
C THR A 341 -11.48 -27.26 -8.17
N ALA A 342 -11.61 -28.41 -8.82
CA ALA A 342 -10.49 -29.24 -9.27
C ALA A 342 -10.68 -29.65 -10.74
N LEU A 343 -9.57 -29.75 -11.49
CA LEU A 343 -9.50 -30.23 -12.87
C LEU A 343 -8.25 -31.10 -13.03
N TRP A 344 -8.40 -32.28 -13.62
CA TRP A 344 -7.29 -33.16 -13.95
C TRP A 344 -7.11 -33.25 -15.46
N LEU A 345 -5.87 -33.11 -15.92
CA LEU A 345 -5.49 -33.26 -17.33
C LEU A 345 -4.27 -34.16 -17.44
N ILE A 346 -4.14 -34.84 -18.57
CA ILE A 346 -2.94 -35.57 -18.97
C ILE A 346 -2.49 -34.94 -20.28
N ASP A 347 -1.24 -34.47 -20.33
CA ASP A 347 -0.68 -33.87 -21.54
C ASP A 347 -0.19 -34.95 -22.53
N ASP A 348 0.24 -34.53 -23.73
CA ASP A 348 0.73 -35.43 -24.77
C ASP A 348 2.01 -36.20 -24.36
N LYS A 349 2.70 -35.72 -23.32
CA LYS A 349 3.90 -36.35 -22.73
C LYS A 349 3.55 -37.27 -21.56
N ARG A 350 2.25 -37.50 -21.31
CA ARG A 350 1.71 -38.28 -20.18
C ARG A 350 2.01 -37.69 -18.81
N VAL A 351 2.26 -36.38 -18.74
CA VAL A 351 2.38 -35.67 -17.46
C VAL A 351 0.98 -35.40 -16.92
N HIS A 352 0.77 -35.75 -15.65
CA HIS A 352 -0.47 -35.52 -14.96
C HIS A 352 -0.48 -34.12 -14.33
N HIS A 353 -1.51 -33.34 -14.65
CA HIS A 353 -1.76 -32.01 -14.11
C HIS A 353 -3.00 -32.04 -13.23
N SER A 354 -2.87 -31.57 -11.99
CA SER A 354 -3.98 -31.40 -11.04
C SER A 354 -4.15 -29.94 -10.69
N PHE A 355 -5.14 -29.28 -11.30
CA PHE A 355 -5.43 -27.87 -11.07
C PHE A 355 -6.47 -27.70 -9.97
N HIS A 356 -6.11 -26.95 -8.93
CA HIS A 356 -7.01 -26.50 -7.87
C HIS A 356 -7.34 -25.02 -8.06
N SER A 357 -8.60 -24.73 -8.39
CA SER A 357 -9.07 -23.39 -8.78
C SER A 357 -9.75 -22.67 -7.61
N THR A 358 -9.45 -21.38 -7.50
CA THR A 358 -10.10 -20.45 -6.58
C THR A 358 -10.87 -19.40 -7.39
N PHE A 359 -12.17 -19.28 -7.09
CA PHE A 359 -13.10 -18.37 -7.75
C PHE A 359 -13.42 -17.19 -6.83
N SER A 360 -13.66 -16.00 -7.38
CA SER A 360 -14.12 -14.84 -6.62
C SER A 360 -15.60 -14.97 -6.21
N ASP A 361 -16.06 -14.21 -5.21
CA ASP A 361 -17.48 -14.20 -4.79
C ASP A 361 -18.44 -13.86 -5.94
N GLN A 362 -18.07 -12.90 -6.80
CA GLN A 362 -18.85 -12.57 -8.01
C GLN A 362 -18.91 -13.74 -9.00
N GLN A 363 -17.78 -14.44 -9.18
CA GLN A 363 -17.73 -15.63 -10.03
C GLN A 363 -18.58 -16.75 -9.43
N LEU A 364 -18.50 -16.95 -8.10
CA LEU A 364 -19.31 -17.90 -7.34
C LEU A 364 -20.81 -17.57 -7.40
N LEU A 365 -21.19 -16.29 -7.46
CA LEU A 365 -22.58 -15.84 -7.66
C LEU A 365 -23.09 -16.10 -9.07
N GLN A 366 -22.27 -15.83 -10.10
CA GLN A 366 -22.56 -16.21 -11.49
C GLN A 366 -22.62 -17.74 -11.65
N LEU A 367 -21.85 -18.46 -10.84
CA LEU A 367 -21.77 -19.92 -10.78
C LEU A 367 -22.96 -20.62 -10.11
N LYS A 368 -23.83 -19.91 -9.38
CA LYS A 368 -25.01 -20.51 -8.71
C LYS A 368 -26.05 -21.10 -9.67
N SER A 369 -25.89 -20.94 -10.98
CA SER A 369 -26.79 -21.51 -11.99
C SER A 369 -26.36 -22.89 -12.52
N CYS A 370 -25.16 -23.39 -12.19
CA CYS A 370 -24.64 -24.67 -12.69
C CYS A 370 -23.94 -25.47 -11.58
N TYR A 371 -24.36 -26.73 -11.39
CA TYR A 371 -23.82 -27.62 -10.37
C TYR A 371 -23.40 -28.95 -10.98
N ILE A 372 -22.26 -29.48 -10.55
CA ILE A 372 -21.97 -30.91 -10.68
C ILE A 372 -22.68 -31.58 -9.50
N THR A 373 -23.61 -32.49 -9.79
CA THR A 373 -24.30 -33.30 -8.79
C THR A 373 -23.47 -34.55 -8.52
N ASP A 374 -22.85 -34.60 -7.36
CA ASP A 374 -22.27 -35.82 -6.79
C ASP A 374 -22.82 -35.94 -5.37
N GLU A 375 -23.89 -36.75 -5.19
CA GLU A 375 -24.63 -36.74 -3.92
C GLU A 375 -23.72 -37.09 -2.73
N PRO A 376 -23.80 -36.34 -1.61
CA PRO A 376 -24.81 -35.34 -1.26
C PRO A 376 -24.40 -33.87 -1.52
N ARG A 377 -23.35 -33.61 -2.33
CA ARG A 377 -22.75 -32.26 -2.48
C ARG A 377 -23.01 -31.65 -3.86
N LYS A 378 -23.57 -30.44 -3.88
CA LYS A 378 -23.63 -29.59 -5.07
C LYS A 378 -22.33 -28.79 -5.18
N ILE A 379 -21.49 -29.12 -6.15
CA ILE A 379 -20.23 -28.41 -6.39
C ILE A 379 -20.48 -27.35 -7.47
N PRO A 380 -20.27 -26.04 -7.17
CA PRO A 380 -20.36 -24.99 -8.19
C PRO A 380 -19.37 -25.25 -9.32
N ALA A 381 -19.81 -25.17 -10.58
CA ALA A 381 -18.94 -25.43 -11.72
C ALA A 381 -19.27 -24.58 -12.96
N ILE A 382 -18.25 -24.21 -13.73
CA ILE A 382 -18.38 -23.41 -14.97
C ILE A 382 -18.27 -24.33 -16.18
N GLN A 383 -19.22 -24.31 -17.09
CA GLN A 383 -19.01 -24.86 -18.43
C GLN A 383 -18.42 -23.76 -19.35
N PRO A 384 -17.19 -23.89 -19.85
CA PRO A 384 -16.53 -22.84 -20.63
C PRO A 384 -17.31 -22.40 -21.86
N LEU A 385 -17.93 -23.35 -22.57
CA LEU A 385 -18.66 -23.06 -23.80
C LEU A 385 -19.89 -22.18 -23.55
N SER A 386 -20.66 -22.43 -22.50
CA SER A 386 -21.85 -21.63 -22.19
C SER A 386 -21.50 -20.30 -21.53
N ALA A 387 -20.47 -20.26 -20.68
CA ALA A 387 -20.08 -19.05 -19.96
C ALA A 387 -19.25 -18.07 -20.81
N TYR A 388 -18.40 -18.58 -21.71
CA TYR A 388 -17.43 -17.77 -22.46
C TYR A 388 -17.50 -17.97 -23.98
N GLY A 389 -18.34 -18.87 -24.48
CA GLY A 389 -18.45 -19.14 -25.93
C GLY A 389 -17.27 -19.90 -26.53
N THR A 390 -16.44 -20.56 -25.70
CA THR A 390 -15.23 -21.25 -26.16
C THR A 390 -14.98 -22.56 -25.43
N THR A 391 -14.38 -23.51 -26.13
CA THR A 391 -13.83 -24.74 -25.53
C THR A 391 -12.32 -24.65 -25.31
N LYS A 392 -11.65 -23.63 -25.84
CA LYS A 392 -10.19 -23.46 -25.70
C LYS A 392 -9.87 -22.71 -24.41
N LEU A 393 -9.07 -23.33 -23.56
CA LEU A 393 -8.60 -22.75 -22.30
C LEU A 393 -7.07 -22.65 -22.29
N ALA A 394 -6.56 -21.77 -21.42
CA ALA A 394 -5.16 -21.69 -21.07
C ALA A 394 -4.96 -21.73 -19.56
N PHE A 395 -3.95 -22.45 -19.10
CA PHE A 395 -3.34 -22.24 -17.78
C PHE A 395 -2.04 -21.47 -17.96
N ILE A 396 -1.87 -20.35 -17.27
CA ILE A 396 -0.67 -19.51 -17.40
C ILE A 396 0.04 -19.43 -16.06
N SER A 397 1.28 -19.90 -16.02
CA SER A 397 2.09 -20.07 -14.81
C SER A 397 2.79 -18.76 -14.43
N MET A 398 2.44 -18.17 -13.29
CA MET A 398 3.03 -16.91 -12.79
C MET A 398 4.24 -17.13 -11.87
N THR A 399 4.48 -18.35 -11.40
CA THR A 399 5.63 -18.69 -10.55
C THR A 399 6.59 -19.66 -11.23
N VAL A 400 7.86 -19.58 -10.85
CA VAL A 400 8.86 -20.63 -11.12
C VAL A 400 8.60 -21.80 -10.15
N PRO A 401 8.63 -23.08 -10.59
CA PRO A 401 8.33 -24.21 -9.71
C PRO A 401 9.27 -24.23 -8.49
N GLY A 402 8.71 -24.17 -7.29
CA GLY A 402 9.47 -24.35 -6.04
C GLY A 402 9.66 -25.83 -5.73
N PRO A 403 10.86 -26.28 -5.27
CA PRO A 403 11.07 -27.66 -4.86
C PRO A 403 10.56 -27.85 -3.43
N GLN A 404 9.40 -28.48 -3.26
CA GLN A 404 9.05 -29.07 -1.96
C GLN A 404 8.46 -30.47 -2.18
N HIS A 405 9.19 -31.49 -1.69
CA HIS A 405 8.67 -32.84 -1.45
C HIS A 405 8.13 -33.56 -2.70
N GLY A 406 8.93 -33.66 -3.78
CA GLY A 406 8.59 -34.47 -4.96
C GLY A 406 7.54 -33.87 -5.91
N VAL A 407 6.59 -33.08 -5.40
CA VAL A 407 5.54 -32.43 -6.18
C VAL A 407 5.96 -31.00 -6.57
N ARG A 408 6.05 -30.72 -7.87
CA ARG A 408 6.26 -29.35 -8.36
C ARG A 408 4.92 -28.62 -8.41
N LYS A 409 4.81 -27.52 -7.67
CA LYS A 409 3.61 -26.67 -7.66
C LYS A 409 3.82 -25.40 -8.48
N ARG A 410 2.86 -25.05 -9.35
CA ARG A 410 2.83 -23.80 -10.12
C ARG A 410 1.59 -23.00 -9.77
N VAL A 411 1.75 -21.74 -9.41
CA VAL A 411 0.63 -20.81 -9.21
C VAL A 411 0.42 -20.03 -10.49
N GLY A 412 -0.83 -19.93 -10.93
CA GLY A 412 -1.17 -19.31 -12.19
C GLY A 412 -2.62 -18.89 -12.30
N ILE A 413 -3.05 -18.59 -13.52
CA ILE A 413 -4.44 -18.30 -13.85
C ILE A 413 -4.97 -19.29 -14.88
N LEU A 414 -6.25 -19.63 -14.77
CA LEU A 414 -7.01 -20.24 -15.84
C LEU A 414 -7.71 -19.14 -16.64
N ALA A 415 -7.65 -19.22 -17.96
CA ALA A 415 -8.25 -18.26 -18.87
C ALA A 415 -8.99 -18.97 -20.02
N ALA A 416 -10.13 -18.41 -20.42
CA ALA A 416 -10.85 -18.79 -21.63
C ALA A 416 -10.23 -18.08 -22.83
N ILE A 417 -9.82 -18.80 -23.87
CA ILE A 417 -9.31 -18.22 -25.12
C ILE A 417 -10.48 -17.95 -26.05
N LEU A 418 -10.74 -16.69 -26.36
CA LEU A 418 -11.87 -16.29 -27.19
C LEU A 418 -11.51 -16.26 -28.68
N TYR A 419 -10.35 -15.70 -29.01
CA TYR A 419 -9.80 -15.70 -30.36
C TYR A 419 -8.29 -15.49 -30.33
N GLU A 420 -7.66 -15.70 -31.48
CA GLU A 420 -6.24 -15.45 -31.71
C GLU A 420 -6.09 -14.47 -32.88
N SER A 421 -5.18 -13.52 -32.77
CA SER A 421 -4.85 -12.59 -33.85
C SER A 421 -3.37 -12.23 -33.77
N GLU A 422 -2.66 -12.28 -34.90
CA GLU A 422 -1.25 -11.89 -34.99
C GLU A 422 -0.33 -12.60 -33.98
N GLY A 423 -0.59 -13.89 -33.70
CA GLY A 423 0.18 -14.67 -32.71
C GLY A 423 -0.03 -14.24 -31.25
N VAL A 424 -1.11 -13.50 -30.99
CA VAL A 424 -1.53 -13.09 -29.64
C VAL A 424 -2.86 -13.75 -29.33
N LEU A 425 -2.88 -14.48 -28.21
CA LEU A 425 -4.11 -15.06 -27.67
C LEU A 425 -4.90 -14.00 -26.94
N TYR A 426 -6.19 -13.90 -27.23
CA TYR A 426 -7.07 -12.97 -26.56
C TYR A 426 -8.07 -13.73 -25.69
N GLY A 427 -8.02 -13.53 -24.37
CA GLY A 427 -8.76 -14.38 -23.44
C GLY A 427 -9.34 -13.67 -22.23
N LYS A 428 -10.18 -14.36 -21.46
CA LYS A 428 -10.80 -13.86 -20.22
C LYS A 428 -10.35 -14.70 -19.04
N LYS A 429 -9.98 -14.08 -17.91
CA LYS A 429 -9.60 -14.81 -16.70
C LYS A 429 -10.83 -15.54 -16.15
N ILE A 430 -10.70 -16.84 -15.94
CA ILE A 430 -11.70 -17.70 -15.30
C ILE A 430 -11.43 -17.78 -13.79
N ALA A 431 -10.22 -18.14 -13.39
CA ALA A 431 -9.90 -18.38 -11.98
C ALA A 431 -8.40 -18.22 -11.71
N THR A 432 -8.03 -18.06 -10.44
CA THR A 432 -6.65 -18.30 -10.00
C THR A 432 -6.52 -19.81 -9.74
N ALA A 433 -5.45 -20.45 -10.19
CA ALA A 433 -5.29 -21.90 -10.09
C ALA A 433 -3.89 -22.30 -9.60
N LEU A 434 -3.85 -23.37 -8.81
CA LEU A 434 -2.65 -24.07 -8.38
C LEU A 434 -2.55 -25.39 -9.16
N ASP A 435 -1.48 -25.56 -9.93
CA ASP A 435 -1.19 -26.79 -10.67
C ASP A 435 -0.18 -27.64 -9.88
N GLU A 436 -0.59 -28.86 -9.53
CA GLU A 436 0.25 -29.87 -8.92
C GLU A 436 0.62 -30.93 -9.96
N LEU A 437 1.93 -31.12 -10.16
CA LEU A 437 2.50 -32.04 -11.14
C LEU A 437 2.90 -33.35 -10.48
N ASP A 438 2.52 -34.49 -11.08
CA ASP A 438 2.94 -35.83 -10.65
C ASP A 438 4.09 -36.37 -11.55
N GLU A 439 5.19 -36.73 -10.88
CA GLU A 439 6.55 -37.22 -11.25
C GLU A 439 7.24 -37.10 -12.66
N ASN A 440 8.57 -36.86 -12.54
CA ASN A 440 9.73 -37.24 -13.37
C ASN A 440 10.01 -36.65 -14.77
N GLN A 441 9.16 -35.81 -15.37
CA GLN A 441 9.56 -35.10 -16.61
C GLN A 441 9.22 -33.62 -16.58
N VAL A 442 10.20 -32.78 -16.95
CA VAL A 442 10.02 -31.33 -17.07
C VAL A 442 9.48 -31.04 -18.48
N PRO A 443 8.22 -30.62 -18.65
CA PRO A 443 7.77 -30.18 -19.95
C PRO A 443 8.49 -28.88 -20.32
N VAL A 444 9.05 -28.83 -21.53
CA VAL A 444 9.37 -27.57 -22.21
C VAL A 444 8.04 -26.86 -22.44
N ILE A 445 7.82 -25.76 -21.72
CA ILE A 445 6.61 -24.96 -21.83
C ILE A 445 6.85 -23.92 -22.92
N GLU A 446 6.04 -23.92 -23.98
CA GLU A 446 6.08 -22.84 -24.96
C GLU A 446 5.61 -21.53 -24.32
N MET A 447 6.34 -20.44 -24.58
CA MET A 447 5.93 -19.13 -24.09
C MET A 447 4.76 -18.61 -24.91
N ALA A 448 3.62 -18.39 -24.25
CA ALA A 448 2.43 -17.84 -24.89
C ALA A 448 2.35 -16.32 -24.67
N LYS A 449 2.09 -15.57 -25.76
CA LYS A 449 1.72 -14.16 -25.68
C LYS A 449 0.21 -14.08 -25.53
N MET A 450 -0.26 -13.50 -24.43
CA MET A 450 -1.69 -13.35 -24.18
C MET A 450 -2.07 -11.91 -23.82
N VAL A 451 -3.22 -11.48 -24.33
CA VAL A 451 -3.93 -10.28 -23.91
C VAL A 451 -5.20 -10.73 -23.20
N LEU A 452 -5.30 -10.41 -21.91
CA LEU A 452 -6.57 -10.56 -21.21
C LEU A 452 -7.53 -9.47 -21.68
N MET A 453 -8.57 -9.90 -22.38
CA MET A 453 -9.67 -9.08 -22.86
C MET A 453 -10.68 -8.76 -21.77
N LYS A 454 -11.39 -7.65 -22.03
CA LYS A 454 -12.59 -7.20 -21.32
C LYS A 454 -13.52 -8.37 -21.05
N ASN A 455 -13.94 -8.56 -19.81
CA ASN A 455 -15.12 -9.39 -19.52
C ASN A 455 -16.38 -8.68 -20.00
#